data_AF-A0AAD7YGG3-F1
#
_entry.id   AF-A0AAD7YGG3-F1
#
_cell.length_a   1.000
_cell.length_b   1.000
_cell.length_c   1.000
_cell.angle_alpha   90.00
_cell.angle_beta   90.00
_cell.angle_gamma   90.00
#
_symmetry.space_group_name_H-M   'P 1'
#
loop_
_entity.id
_entity.type
_entity.pdbx_description
1 polymer ?
#
loop_
_entity_poly.entity_id
_entity_poly.type
_entity_poly.pdbx_seq_one_letter_code
_entity_poly.pdbx_strand_id
1 'polypeptide(L)'
;MEESVCIICNKSDDKQVYEIKKTALNRLVASSKKRIDNRYKKFETLTSALIHRTCQSHYNDETAIATFCSSRRKKSQEGKQINKDALIFNFQSHCFLCGGFFGNISKDKISSVQNNDTRENILQHIKKQNTINDFDKNILARLRNVPDLVAIEAHYHTVCYFV
;
A
#
# COMPACT_ATOMS: atom_id res chain seq x y z
N MET A 1 12.53 -38.22 -1.64
CA MET A 1 13.48 -37.43 -0.82
C MET A 1 12.84 -36.07 -0.67
N GLU A 2 12.46 -35.66 0.55
CA GLU A 2 11.94 -34.30 0.76
C GLU A 2 13.07 -33.31 0.47
N GLU A 3 12.90 -32.50 -0.56
CA GLU A 3 13.87 -31.46 -0.88
C GLU A 3 13.96 -30.49 0.29
N SER A 4 15.19 -30.32 0.78
CA SER A 4 15.49 -29.46 1.91
C SER A 4 15.45 -27.99 1.48
N VAL A 5 14.24 -27.42 1.41
CA VAL A 5 14.00 -26.08 0.88
C VAL A 5 14.16 -25.01 1.97
N CYS A 6 14.88 -23.93 1.66
CA CYS A 6 15.01 -22.80 2.57
C CYS A 6 13.69 -22.04 2.74
N ILE A 7 13.26 -21.83 3.99
CA ILE A 7 11.99 -21.16 4.34
C ILE A 7 11.90 -19.68 3.92
N ILE A 8 13.03 -19.02 3.61
CA ILE A 8 13.06 -17.60 3.23
C ILE A 8 13.04 -17.41 1.72
N CYS A 9 13.87 -18.14 0.96
CA CYS A 9 13.97 -17.97 -0.49
C CYS A 9 13.19 -19.02 -1.29
N ASN A 10 12.65 -20.06 -0.63
CA ASN A 10 11.99 -21.20 -1.26
C ASN A 10 12.86 -21.90 -2.33
N LYS A 11 14.18 -21.92 -2.12
CA LYS A 11 15.14 -22.62 -3.00
C LYS A 11 15.85 -23.75 -2.26
N SER A 12 16.07 -24.84 -2.98
CA SER A 12 17.02 -25.91 -2.69
C SER A 12 18.30 -25.61 -3.47
N ASP A 13 19.04 -24.57 -3.08
CA ASP A 13 20.35 -24.29 -3.69
C ASP A 13 21.40 -25.25 -3.11
N ASP A 14 22.55 -25.43 -3.78
CA ASP A 14 23.72 -26.20 -3.26
C ASP A 14 24.31 -25.64 -1.95
N LYS A 15 23.84 -24.47 -1.51
CA LYS A 15 24.20 -23.90 -0.22
C LYS A 15 23.54 -24.73 0.87
N GLN A 16 24.34 -25.27 1.79
CA GLN A 16 23.81 -26.01 2.94
C GLN A 16 22.72 -25.20 3.67
N VAL A 17 21.50 -25.74 3.66
CA VAL A 17 20.47 -25.39 4.62
C VAL A 17 20.75 -26.10 5.94
N TYR A 18 20.43 -25.44 7.05
CA TYR A 18 20.42 -26.08 8.36
C TYR A 18 19.08 -25.85 9.04
N GLU A 19 18.79 -26.73 9.99
CA GLU A 19 17.59 -26.65 10.80
C GLU A 19 17.74 -25.59 11.90
N ILE A 20 16.78 -24.68 11.96
CA ILE A 20 16.60 -23.74 13.06
C ILE A 20 15.42 -24.17 13.93
N LYS A 21 15.56 -23.94 15.24
CA LYS A 21 14.54 -24.24 16.25
C LYS A 21 13.87 -22.96 16.77
N LYS A 22 12.94 -23.13 17.71
CA LYS A 22 12.08 -22.08 18.32
C LYS A 22 12.79 -20.73 18.56
N THR A 23 13.96 -20.70 19.18
CA THR A 23 14.66 -19.44 19.49
C THR A 23 15.03 -18.64 18.24
N ALA A 24 15.56 -19.32 17.22
CA ALA A 24 15.92 -18.67 15.96
C ALA A 24 14.67 -18.32 15.12
N LEU A 25 13.62 -19.15 15.20
CA LEU A 25 12.31 -18.85 14.60
C LEU A 25 11.67 -17.59 15.21
N ASN A 26 11.72 -17.41 16.53
CA ASN A 26 11.22 -16.21 17.21
C ASN A 26 11.92 -14.93 16.70
N ARG A 27 13.21 -15.03 16.38
CA ARG A 27 13.94 -13.91 15.76
C ARG A 27 13.44 -13.63 14.34
N LEU A 28 13.17 -14.66 13.54
CA LEU A 28 12.55 -14.48 12.21
C LEU A 28 11.14 -13.87 12.30
N VAL A 29 10.34 -14.27 13.31
CA VAL A 29 9.02 -13.67 13.58
C VAL A 29 9.16 -12.17 13.86
N ALA A 30 10.09 -11.78 14.75
CA ALA A 30 10.34 -10.39 15.06
C ALA A 30 10.78 -9.60 13.80
N SER A 31 11.73 -10.13 13.03
CA SER A 31 12.20 -9.52 11.79
C SER A 31 11.10 -9.40 10.73
N SER A 32 10.23 -10.41 10.60
CA SER A 32 9.08 -10.37 9.69
C SER A 32 8.08 -9.28 10.08
N LYS A 33 7.78 -9.16 11.38
CA LYS A 33 6.92 -8.09 11.90
C LYS A 33 7.52 -6.71 11.60
N LYS A 34 8.83 -6.53 11.80
CA LYS A 34 9.54 -5.28 11.42
C LYS A 34 9.48 -5.00 9.91
N ARG A 35 9.58 -6.03 9.07
CA ARG A 35 9.48 -5.94 7.60
C ARG A 35 8.04 -5.71 7.10
N ILE A 36 7.03 -6.01 7.94
CA ILE A 36 5.60 -5.97 7.59
C ILE A 36 5.29 -6.89 6.39
N ASP A 37 6.05 -7.98 6.23
CA ASP A 37 5.96 -8.89 5.07
C ASP A 37 5.00 -10.07 5.28
N ASN A 38 4.32 -10.11 6.43
CA ASN A 38 3.34 -11.12 6.84
C ASN A 38 3.86 -12.57 6.93
N ARG A 39 5.17 -12.81 6.77
CA ARG A 39 5.76 -14.15 6.86
C ARG A 39 5.73 -14.72 8.28
N TYR A 40 5.60 -13.86 9.29
CA TYR A 40 5.50 -14.23 10.70
C TYR A 40 4.37 -15.23 10.95
N LYS A 41 3.25 -15.14 10.21
CA LYS A 41 2.12 -16.07 10.32
C LYS A 41 2.53 -17.52 10.04
N LYS A 42 3.44 -17.71 9.08
CA LYS A 42 4.02 -19.03 8.77
C LYS A 42 5.07 -19.43 9.81
N PHE A 43 5.87 -18.49 10.30
CA PHE A 43 6.93 -18.82 11.26
C PHE A 43 6.40 -19.18 12.65
N GLU A 44 5.31 -18.55 13.09
CA GLU A 44 4.68 -18.77 14.40
C GLU A 44 4.10 -20.20 14.55
N THR A 45 3.72 -20.84 13.44
CA THR A 45 3.16 -22.20 13.44
C THR A 45 4.22 -23.30 13.44
N LEU A 46 5.50 -22.96 13.30
CA LEU A 46 6.57 -23.94 13.11
C LEU A 46 7.33 -24.23 14.42
N THR A 47 7.72 -25.48 14.58
CA THR A 47 8.63 -25.94 15.65
C THR A 47 10.09 -25.89 15.21
N SER A 48 10.33 -26.19 13.94
CA SER A 48 11.63 -26.03 13.26
C SER A 48 11.45 -25.67 11.78
N ALA A 49 12.53 -25.22 11.14
CA ALA A 49 12.56 -24.91 9.71
C ALA A 49 13.97 -25.02 9.14
N LEU A 50 14.07 -25.33 7.84
CA LEU A 50 15.34 -25.31 7.12
C LEU A 50 15.62 -23.92 6.53
N ILE A 51 16.84 -23.43 6.69
CA ILE A 51 17.24 -22.09 6.24
C ILE A 51 18.70 -22.04 5.80
N HIS A 52 19.01 -21.27 4.76
CA HIS A 52 20.40 -20.93 4.44
C HIS A 52 20.96 -19.95 5.46
N ARG A 53 22.26 -20.07 5.79
CA ARG A 53 22.91 -19.16 6.76
C ARG A 53 22.88 -17.71 6.33
N THR A 54 23.13 -17.50 5.04
CA THR A 54 23.06 -16.20 4.38
C THR A 54 21.65 -15.63 4.43
N CYS A 55 20.63 -16.45 4.17
CA CYS A 55 19.23 -16.02 4.28
C CYS A 55 18.86 -15.66 5.72
N GLN A 56 19.25 -16.44 6.72
CA GLN A 56 18.96 -16.10 8.12
C GLN A 56 19.64 -14.79 8.52
N SER A 57 20.92 -14.62 8.19
CA SER A 57 21.69 -13.43 8.53
C SER A 57 21.09 -12.19 7.86
N HIS A 58 20.90 -12.22 6.54
CA HIS A 58 20.35 -11.10 5.78
C HIS A 58 18.90 -10.79 6.18
N TYR A 59 18.08 -11.81 6.46
CA TYR A 59 16.69 -11.58 6.85
C TYR A 59 16.55 -10.91 8.22
N ASN A 60 17.49 -11.16 9.15
CA ASN A 60 17.53 -10.57 10.48
C ASN A 60 18.40 -9.31 10.60
N ASP A 61 19.08 -8.91 9.53
CA ASP A 61 19.92 -7.72 9.52
C ASP A 61 19.07 -6.44 9.54
N GLU A 62 19.34 -5.53 10.48
CA GLU A 62 18.57 -4.30 10.66
C GLU A 62 18.71 -3.36 9.45
N THR A 63 19.88 -3.32 8.81
CA THR A 63 20.11 -2.51 7.60
C THR A 63 19.30 -3.03 6.42
N ALA A 64 19.24 -4.35 6.25
CA ALA A 64 18.42 -5.01 5.24
C ALA A 64 16.91 -4.89 5.53
N ILE A 65 16.50 -4.85 6.80
CA ILE A 65 15.13 -4.54 7.19
C ILE A 65 14.80 -3.09 6.82
N ALA A 66 15.65 -2.13 7.21
CA ALA A 66 15.47 -0.72 6.89
C ALA A 66 15.40 -0.50 5.37
N THR A 67 16.29 -1.14 4.60
CA THR A 67 16.29 -1.08 3.13
C THR A 67 15.02 -1.69 2.54
N PHE A 68 14.54 -2.81 3.08
CA PHE A 68 13.27 -3.41 2.65
C PHE A 68 12.08 -2.48 2.91
N CYS A 69 11.99 -1.90 4.11
CA CYS A 69 10.94 -0.94 4.44
C CYS A 69 11.01 0.33 3.59
N SER A 70 12.22 0.84 3.35
CA SER A 70 12.46 2.04 2.53
C SER A 70 12.12 1.80 1.06
N SER A 71 12.52 0.66 0.50
CA SER A 71 12.19 0.30 -0.89
C SER A 71 10.69 0.06 -1.07
N ARG A 72 10.01 -0.51 -0.08
CA ARG A 72 8.55 -0.65 -0.11
C ARG A 72 7.83 0.70 -0.01
N ARG A 73 8.36 1.62 0.80
CA ARG A 73 7.91 3.03 0.83
C ARG A 73 8.21 3.75 -0.49
N LYS A 74 9.37 3.53 -1.11
CA LYS A 74 9.69 4.08 -2.43
C LYS A 74 8.77 3.52 -3.51
N LYS A 75 8.48 2.22 -3.53
CA LYS A 75 7.48 1.62 -4.43
C LYS A 75 6.06 2.14 -4.19
N SER A 76 5.69 2.43 -2.94
CA SER A 76 4.42 3.14 -2.67
C SER A 76 4.47 4.64 -3.00
N GLN A 77 5.67 5.18 -3.22
CA GLN A 77 5.92 6.55 -3.69
C GLN A 77 6.23 6.63 -5.21
N GLU A 78 6.47 5.52 -5.91
CA GLU A 78 6.72 5.47 -7.36
C GLU A 78 5.46 5.79 -8.20
N GLY A 79 4.39 6.27 -7.56
CA GLY A 79 3.29 7.00 -8.21
C GLY A 79 3.04 8.40 -7.65
N LYS A 80 3.83 8.90 -6.68
CA LYS A 80 3.60 10.16 -5.94
C LYS A 80 4.17 11.41 -6.58
N GLN A 81 4.95 11.31 -7.65
CA GLN A 81 5.27 12.49 -8.44
C GLN A 81 4.09 12.73 -9.38
N ILE A 82 3.11 13.49 -8.90
CA ILE A 82 1.95 13.86 -9.71
C ILE A 82 2.45 14.86 -10.75
N ASN A 83 2.63 14.38 -11.98
CA ASN A 83 2.76 15.28 -13.12
C ASN A 83 1.39 15.94 -13.34
N LYS A 84 1.23 17.17 -12.85
CA LYS A 84 -0.02 17.93 -12.95
C LYS A 84 -0.46 18.10 -14.41
N ASP A 85 0.49 18.17 -15.35
CA ASP A 85 0.22 18.30 -16.79
C ASP A 85 -0.31 17.00 -17.42
N ALA A 86 -0.13 15.86 -16.76
CA ALA A 86 -0.68 14.56 -17.20
C ALA A 86 -2.09 14.28 -16.64
N LEU A 87 -2.64 15.18 -15.80
CA LEU A 87 -3.98 15.02 -15.24
C LEU A 87 -5.02 15.42 -16.28
N ILE A 88 -5.81 14.45 -16.73
CA ILE A 88 -6.93 14.66 -17.67
C ILE A 88 -8.08 15.44 -17.01
N PHE A 89 -8.15 15.43 -15.67
CA PHE A 89 -9.22 16.07 -14.90
C PHE A 89 -8.69 17.28 -14.12
N ASN A 90 -9.41 18.42 -14.19
CA ASN A 90 -9.07 19.61 -13.43
C ASN A 90 -9.74 19.60 -12.05
N PHE A 91 -8.98 19.23 -11.02
CA PHE A 91 -9.43 19.10 -9.63
C PHE A 91 -9.63 20.44 -8.90
N GLN A 92 -9.14 21.54 -9.46
CA GLN A 92 -9.30 22.88 -8.89
C GLN A 92 -10.59 23.54 -9.40
N SER A 93 -10.99 23.27 -10.64
CA SER A 93 -12.17 23.90 -11.26
C SER A 93 -13.41 23.00 -11.31
N HIS A 94 -13.25 21.70 -11.07
CA HIS A 94 -14.36 20.73 -11.04
C HIS A 94 -14.36 19.91 -9.75
N CYS A 95 -15.56 19.57 -9.28
CA CYS A 95 -15.77 18.65 -8.18
C CYS A 95 -15.25 17.27 -8.53
N PHE A 96 -14.26 16.74 -7.80
CA PHE A 96 -13.68 15.43 -8.14
C PHE A 96 -14.66 14.26 -7.95
N LEU A 97 -15.73 14.45 -7.17
CA LEU A 97 -16.77 13.45 -6.91
C LEU A 97 -17.78 13.38 -8.07
N CYS A 98 -18.46 14.48 -8.38
CA CYS A 98 -19.49 14.48 -9.43
C CYS A 98 -18.99 14.91 -10.82
N GLY A 99 -17.85 15.60 -10.91
CA GLY A 99 -17.33 16.17 -12.15
C GLY A 99 -17.93 17.53 -12.53
N GLY A 100 -18.82 18.08 -11.72
CA GLY A 100 -19.46 19.38 -11.99
C GLY A 100 -18.49 20.55 -11.84
N PHE A 101 -18.62 21.54 -12.73
CA PHE A 101 -17.82 22.76 -12.75
C PHE A 101 -18.26 23.77 -11.67
N PHE A 102 -17.30 24.44 -11.03
CA PHE A 102 -17.57 25.36 -9.92
C PHE A 102 -17.98 26.78 -10.32
N GLY A 103 -17.93 27.16 -11.59
CA GLY A 103 -17.94 28.58 -12.01
C GLY A 103 -19.09 29.45 -11.46
N ASN A 104 -20.25 28.86 -11.17
CA ASN A 104 -21.42 29.59 -10.64
C ASN A 104 -21.81 29.15 -9.21
N ILE A 105 -20.94 28.44 -8.51
CA ILE A 105 -21.23 27.87 -7.19
C ILE A 105 -20.58 28.74 -6.13
N SER A 106 -21.35 29.07 -5.10
CA SER A 106 -20.86 29.86 -3.98
C SER A 106 -19.78 29.09 -3.20
N LYS A 107 -18.75 29.79 -2.73
CA LYS A 107 -17.55 29.19 -2.10
C LYS A 107 -17.88 28.36 -0.85
N ASP A 108 -18.94 28.70 -0.11
CA ASP A 108 -19.41 27.94 1.06
C ASP A 108 -19.92 26.53 0.70
N LYS A 109 -20.27 26.30 -0.56
CA LYS A 109 -20.71 24.99 -1.07
C LYS A 109 -19.56 24.15 -1.64
N ILE A 110 -18.33 24.67 -1.59
CA ILE A 110 -17.14 24.02 -2.10
C ILE A 110 -16.21 23.74 -0.92
N SER A 111 -15.87 22.48 -0.73
CA SER A 111 -14.90 22.03 0.27
C SER A 111 -13.60 21.61 -0.42
N SER A 112 -12.47 21.88 0.23
CA SER A 112 -11.16 21.42 -0.20
C SER A 112 -10.73 20.20 0.62
N VAL A 113 -10.03 19.27 -0.01
CA VAL A 113 -9.50 18.08 0.67
C VAL A 113 -8.33 18.51 1.57
N GLN A 114 -8.49 18.28 2.88
CA GLN A 114 -7.52 18.70 3.90
C GLN A 114 -6.54 17.59 4.30
N ASN A 115 -6.89 16.32 4.07
CA ASN A 115 -6.06 15.18 4.41
C ASN A 115 -6.18 14.08 3.36
N ASN A 116 -5.16 13.21 3.29
CA ASN A 116 -5.15 12.09 2.36
C ASN A 116 -6.03 10.92 2.79
N ASP A 117 -6.51 10.91 4.04
CA ASP A 117 -7.46 9.90 4.51
C ASP A 117 -8.77 9.98 3.72
N THR A 118 -9.18 11.18 3.27
CA THR A 118 -10.32 11.37 2.37
C THR A 118 -10.27 10.44 1.15
N ARG A 119 -9.10 10.29 0.51
CA ARG A 119 -8.95 9.42 -0.66
C ARG A 119 -9.19 7.96 -0.29
N GLU A 120 -8.54 7.48 0.76
CA GLU A 120 -8.63 6.08 1.16
C GLU A 120 -10.05 5.75 1.65
N ASN A 121 -10.66 6.66 2.40
CA ASN A 121 -12.04 6.56 2.87
C ASN A 121 -13.02 6.38 1.69
N ILE A 122 -12.89 7.17 0.62
CA ILE A 122 -13.71 7.04 -0.59
C ILE A 122 -13.47 5.69 -1.27
N LEU A 123 -12.21 5.29 -1.45
CA LEU A 123 -11.89 4.00 -2.09
C LEU A 123 -12.41 2.81 -1.29
N GLN A 124 -12.32 2.87 0.04
CA GLN A 124 -12.85 1.84 0.93
C GLN A 124 -14.38 1.82 0.89
N HIS A 125 -15.03 2.98 0.87
CA HIS A 125 -16.48 3.08 0.74
C HIS A 125 -16.96 2.41 -0.56
N ILE A 126 -16.37 2.76 -1.71
CA ILE A 126 -16.72 2.18 -3.01
C ILE A 126 -16.48 0.65 -3.02
N LYS A 127 -15.36 0.18 -2.46
CA LYS A 127 -15.05 -1.26 -2.37
C LYS A 127 -16.04 -2.06 -1.53
N LYS A 128 -16.68 -1.43 -0.53
CA LYS A 128 -17.68 -2.07 0.34
C LYS A 128 -19.05 -2.19 -0.32
N GLN A 129 -19.29 -1.50 -1.43
CA GLN A 129 -20.55 -1.62 -2.15
C GLN A 129 -20.61 -2.94 -2.93
N ASN A 130 -21.75 -3.62 -2.88
CA ASN A 130 -21.96 -4.88 -3.60
C ASN A 130 -22.04 -4.68 -5.13
N THR A 131 -22.43 -3.48 -5.57
CA THR A 131 -22.56 -3.12 -6.99
C THR A 131 -21.92 -1.76 -7.23
N ILE A 132 -20.96 -1.70 -8.14
CA ILE A 132 -20.30 -0.44 -8.53
C ILE A 132 -21.15 0.23 -9.62
N ASN A 133 -21.68 1.42 -9.31
CA ASN A 133 -22.45 2.21 -10.26
C ASN A 133 -21.52 3.11 -11.13
N ASP A 134 -22.08 3.80 -12.12
CA ASP A 134 -21.27 4.65 -13.02
C ASP A 134 -20.69 5.89 -12.32
N PHE A 135 -21.34 6.36 -11.25
CA PHE A 135 -20.79 7.44 -10.42
C PHE A 135 -19.50 7.00 -9.73
N ASP A 136 -19.48 5.80 -9.15
CA ASP A 136 -18.29 5.22 -8.52
C ASP A 136 -17.16 4.98 -9.54
N LYS A 137 -17.49 4.45 -10.73
CA LYS A 137 -16.49 4.24 -11.81
C LYS A 137 -15.82 5.55 -12.20
N ASN A 138 -16.59 6.63 -12.31
CA ASN A 138 -16.06 7.95 -12.64
C ASN A 138 -15.12 8.49 -11.57
N ILE A 139 -15.45 8.29 -10.29
CA ILE A 139 -14.57 8.66 -9.17
C ILE A 139 -13.28 7.84 -9.22
N LEU A 140 -13.37 6.51 -9.39
CA LEU A 140 -12.20 5.64 -9.50
C LEU A 140 -11.30 6.03 -10.68
N ALA A 141 -11.88 6.40 -11.82
CA ALA A 141 -11.13 6.85 -12.99
C ALA A 141 -10.32 8.13 -12.70
N ARG A 142 -10.93 9.11 -12.03
CA ARG A 142 -10.26 10.36 -11.62
C ARG A 142 -9.16 10.10 -10.59
N LEU A 143 -9.41 9.22 -9.63
CA LEU A 143 -8.46 8.91 -8.54
C LEU A 143 -7.33 7.94 -8.92
N ARG A 144 -7.41 7.29 -10.10
CA ARG A 144 -6.50 6.21 -10.50
C ARG A 144 -5.02 6.59 -10.42
N ASN A 145 -4.68 7.79 -10.87
CA ASN A 145 -3.31 8.30 -10.94
C ASN A 145 -3.05 9.45 -9.96
N VAL A 146 -3.95 9.65 -9.00
CA VAL A 146 -3.85 10.72 -8.00
C VAL A 146 -3.71 10.08 -6.63
N PRO A 147 -2.48 9.83 -6.15
CA PRO A 147 -2.26 9.26 -4.82
C PRO A 147 -2.43 10.27 -3.69
N ASP A 148 -2.31 11.57 -3.98
CA ASP A 148 -2.33 12.64 -3.00
C ASP A 148 -3.30 13.75 -3.45
N LEU A 149 -4.47 13.81 -2.82
CA LEU A 149 -5.51 14.79 -3.16
C LEU A 149 -5.19 16.18 -2.61
N VAL A 150 -4.41 16.26 -1.54
CA VAL A 150 -4.00 17.52 -0.94
C VAL A 150 -2.97 18.21 -1.83
N ALA A 151 -1.98 17.47 -2.34
CA ALA A 151 -0.92 17.99 -3.21
C ALA A 151 -1.43 18.59 -4.54
N ILE A 152 -2.59 18.14 -5.00
CA ILE A 152 -3.26 18.67 -6.21
C ILE A 152 -4.38 19.65 -5.91
N GLU A 153 -4.55 20.03 -4.64
CA GLU A 153 -5.57 20.97 -4.18
C GLU A 153 -6.97 20.56 -4.67
N ALA A 154 -7.35 19.30 -4.44
CA ALA A 154 -8.62 18.79 -4.90
C ALA A 154 -9.80 19.42 -4.14
N HIS A 155 -10.85 19.75 -4.89
CA HIS A 155 -12.09 20.32 -4.35
C HIS A 155 -13.30 19.46 -4.70
N TYR A 156 -14.34 19.55 -3.86
CA TYR A 156 -15.61 18.87 -4.05
C TYR A 156 -16.77 19.76 -3.59
N HIS A 157 -17.97 19.54 -4.14
CA HIS A 157 -19.16 20.14 -3.55
C HIS A 157 -19.41 19.50 -2.19
N THR A 158 -19.67 20.31 -1.16
CA THR A 158 -19.91 19.82 0.20
C THR A 158 -21.00 18.74 0.24
N VAL A 159 -22.05 18.90 -0.57
CA VAL A 159 -23.18 17.95 -0.71
C VAL A 159 -22.82 16.64 -1.43
N CYS A 160 -21.72 16.60 -2.17
CA CYS A 160 -21.28 15.40 -2.89
C CYS A 160 -20.47 14.44 -2.02
N TYR A 161 -20.09 14.83 -0.81
CA TYR A 161 -19.33 13.94 0.08
C TYR A 161 -20.24 12.89 0.71
N PHE A 162 -19.90 11.61 0.56
CA PHE A 162 -20.76 10.47 0.89
C PHE A 162 -20.09 9.44 1.81
N VAL A 163 -18.93 9.78 2.39
CA VAL A 163 -18.17 8.87 3.24
C VAL A 163 -18.37 9.15 4.72
#